data_AF-A0A1F4Y4U4-F1
#
_entry.id   AF-A0A1F4Y4U4-F1
#
_cell.length_a   1.000
_cell.length_b   1.000
_cell.length_c   1.000
_cell.angle_alpha   90.00
_cell.angle_beta   90.00
_cell.angle_gamma   90.00
#
_symmetry.space_group_name_H-M   'P 1'
#
loop_
_entity.id
_entity.type
_entity.pdbx_description
1 polymer ?
#
loop_
_entity_poly.entity_id
_entity_poly.type
_entity_poly.pdbx_seq_one_letter_code
_entity_poly.pdbx_strand_id
1 'polypeptide(L)'
;MRKMQGIFPGVFTVGNMFCGFLSILSSLDGNASTAAWLVIMAGFFDALDGWIARFSGSTTKFGIELDSFADFVSFAIAPAVMLYSFELYILGKWGFLLGFVLIVCGAFRLTRFNLSVRSEK
;
A
#
# COMPACT_ATOMS: atom_id res chain seq x y z
N MET A 1 -21.30 -16.87 -22.63
CA MET A 1 -21.45 -15.89 -21.54
C MET A 1 -20.10 -15.74 -20.85
N ARG A 2 -19.37 -14.66 -21.14
CA ARG A 2 -17.98 -14.46 -20.70
C ARG A 2 -17.95 -14.08 -19.21
N LYS A 3 -17.18 -14.84 -18.43
CA LYS A 3 -16.97 -14.68 -16.98
C LYS A 3 -16.58 -13.24 -16.62
N MET A 4 -17.52 -12.49 -16.07
CA MET A 4 -17.32 -11.20 -15.41
C MET A 4 -16.78 -11.40 -13.97
N GLN A 5 -15.90 -12.40 -13.77
CA GLN A 5 -15.46 -12.87 -12.44
C GLN A 5 -14.01 -12.45 -12.10
N GLY A 6 -13.36 -11.61 -12.91
CA GLY A 6 -11.96 -11.22 -12.72
C GLY A 6 -11.73 -9.78 -12.23
N ILE A 7 -12.77 -8.96 -12.07
CA ILE A 7 -12.65 -7.51 -11.81
C ILE A 7 -12.88 -7.17 -10.34
N PHE A 8 -13.58 -8.03 -9.59
CA PHE A 8 -14.03 -7.75 -8.24
C PHE A 8 -12.93 -7.51 -7.20
N PRO A 9 -11.80 -8.24 -7.18
CA PRO A 9 -10.72 -7.96 -6.23
C PRO A 9 -10.10 -6.57 -6.49
N GLY A 10 -9.84 -6.27 -7.77
CA GLY A 10 -9.16 -5.04 -8.17
C GLY A 10 -9.84 -3.74 -7.73
N VAL A 11 -11.15 -3.73 -7.47
CA VAL A 11 -11.84 -2.49 -7.03
C VAL A 11 -11.45 -2.12 -5.60
N PHE A 12 -11.35 -3.09 -4.70
CA PHE A 12 -10.93 -2.85 -3.32
C PHE A 12 -9.43 -2.57 -3.25
N THR A 13 -8.63 -3.29 -4.03
CA THR A 13 -7.20 -3.00 -4.20
C THR A 13 -6.94 -1.57 -4.66
N VAL A 14 -7.69 -1.10 -5.66
CA VAL A 14 -7.60 0.29 -6.16
C VAL A 14 -8.09 1.28 -5.10
N GLY A 15 -9.09 0.90 -4.29
CA GLY A 15 -9.53 1.67 -3.12
C GLY A 15 -8.42 1.85 -2.08
N ASN A 16 -7.72 0.77 -1.71
CA ASN A 16 -6.54 0.81 -0.84
C ASN A 16 -5.49 1.79 -1.42
N MET A 17 -5.11 1.60 -2.69
CA MET A 17 -4.13 2.47 -3.35
C MET A 17 -4.58 3.94 -3.40
N PHE A 18 -5.87 4.20 -3.58
CA PHE A 18 -6.43 5.55 -3.57
C PHE A 18 -6.34 6.19 -2.18
N CYS A 19 -6.61 5.44 -1.10
CA CYS A 19 -6.41 5.92 0.26
C CYS A 19 -4.92 6.24 0.54
N GLY A 20 -3.99 5.39 0.09
CA GLY A 20 -2.56 5.65 0.16
C GLY A 20 -2.15 6.93 -0.58
N PHE A 21 -2.68 7.14 -1.80
CA PHE A 21 -2.45 8.37 -2.57
C PHE A 21 -3.01 9.61 -1.88
N LEU A 22 -4.24 9.56 -1.34
CA LEU A 22 -4.82 10.67 -0.60
C LEU A 22 -4.03 10.98 0.69
N SER A 23 -3.45 9.96 1.32
CA SER A 23 -2.58 10.15 2.49
C SER A 23 -1.31 10.93 2.12
N ILE A 24 -0.71 10.61 0.97
CA ILE A 24 0.44 11.34 0.42
C ILE A 24 0.05 12.81 0.17
N LEU A 25 -1.08 13.08 -0.48
CA LEU A 25 -1.55 14.45 -0.71
C LEU A 25 -1.78 15.20 0.59
N SER A 26 -2.50 14.59 1.54
CA SER A 26 -2.79 15.19 2.85
C SER A 26 -1.51 15.47 3.66
N SER A 27 -0.49 14.63 3.49
CA SER A 27 0.84 14.83 4.09
C SER A 27 1.55 16.04 3.50
N LEU A 28 1.43 16.26 2.19
CA LEU A 28 2.02 17.42 1.51
C LEU A 28 1.29 18.72 1.87
N ASP A 29 -0.01 18.66 2.13
CA ASP A 29 -0.81 19.79 2.64
C ASP A 29 -0.55 20.11 4.13
N GLY A 30 0.34 19.36 4.79
CA GLY A 30 0.70 19.58 6.18
C GLY A 30 -0.31 19.02 7.20
N ASN A 31 -1.24 18.16 6.78
CA ASN A 31 -2.24 17.55 7.65
C ASN A 31 -1.91 16.08 7.97
N ALA A 32 -0.98 15.83 8.89
CA ALA A 32 -0.61 14.46 9.32
C ALA A 32 -1.77 13.70 9.93
N SER A 33 -2.66 14.38 10.65
CA SER A 33 -3.79 13.72 11.30
C SER A 33 -4.66 13.01 10.26
N THR A 34 -5.04 13.72 9.19
CA THR A 34 -5.80 13.15 8.07
C THR A 34 -4.99 12.10 7.33
N ALA A 35 -3.70 12.35 7.07
CA ALA A 35 -2.83 11.39 6.39
C ALA A 35 -2.72 10.05 7.15
N ALA A 36 -2.55 10.09 8.47
CA ALA A 36 -2.46 8.90 9.31
C ALA A 36 -3.77 8.10 9.31
N TRP A 37 -4.92 8.78 9.43
CA TRP A 37 -6.23 8.13 9.32
C TRP A 37 -6.43 7.49 7.94
N LEU A 38 -5.96 8.11 6.87
CA LEU A 38 -6.04 7.54 5.52
C LEU A 38 -5.17 6.29 5.34
N VAL A 39 -3.98 6.22 5.96
CA VAL A 39 -3.17 4.98 5.95
C VAL A 39 -3.88 3.85 6.71
N ILE A 40 -4.47 4.16 7.86
CA ILE A 40 -5.24 3.17 8.64
C ILE A 40 -6.44 2.68 7.81
N MET A 41 -7.13 3.59 7.13
CA MET A 41 -8.26 3.26 6.26
C MET A 41 -7.80 2.41 5.07
N ALA A 42 -6.65 2.71 4.48
CA ALA A 42 -6.05 1.92 3.40
C ALA A 42 -5.83 0.46 3.84
N GLY A 43 -5.33 0.26 5.07
CA GLY A 43 -5.16 -1.08 5.63
C GLY A 43 -6.45 -1.81 5.96
N PHE A 44 -7.53 -1.09 6.23
CA PHE A 44 -8.85 -1.70 6.34
C PHE A 44 -9.36 -2.20 4.98
N PHE A 45 -9.13 -1.44 3.90
CA PHE A 45 -9.46 -1.86 2.53
C PHE A 45 -8.62 -3.06 2.07
N ASP A 46 -7.33 -3.09 2.39
CA ASP A 46 -6.43 -4.23 2.14
C ASP A 46 -6.94 -5.51 2.82
N ALA A 47 -7.24 -5.43 4.13
CA ALA A 47 -7.75 -6.57 4.88
C ALA A 47 -9.08 -7.11 4.31
N LEU A 48 -9.95 -6.21 3.84
CA LEU A 48 -11.20 -6.60 3.18
C LEU A 48 -10.95 -7.27 1.82
N ASP A 49 -10.06 -6.73 0.99
CA ASP A 49 -9.76 -7.32 -0.31
C ASP A 49 -9.11 -8.70 -0.16
N GLY A 50 -8.15 -8.84 0.76
CA GLY A 50 -7.53 -10.13 1.08
C GLY A 50 -8.54 -11.17 1.60
N TRP A 51 -9.57 -10.73 2.33
CA TRP A 51 -10.65 -11.62 2.78
C TRP A 51 -11.56 -12.03 1.62
N ILE A 52 -11.99 -11.08 0.79
CA ILE A 52 -12.84 -11.33 -0.39
C ILE A 52 -12.13 -12.21 -1.43
N ALA A 53 -10.84 -11.96 -1.66
CA ALA A 53 -9.97 -12.74 -2.53
C ALA A 53 -9.93 -14.22 -2.13
N ARG A 54 -9.82 -14.51 -0.82
CA ARG A 54 -9.84 -15.88 -0.28
C ARG A 54 -11.18 -16.57 -0.44
N PHE A 55 -12.29 -15.86 -0.24
CA PHE A 55 -13.65 -16.43 -0.37
C PHE A 55 -14.11 -16.61 -1.82
N SER A 56 -13.68 -15.73 -2.73
CA SER A 56 -14.15 -15.70 -4.13
C SER A 56 -13.50 -16.78 -5.01
N GLY A 57 -12.41 -17.41 -4.57
CA GLY A 57 -11.70 -18.47 -5.31
C GLY A 57 -11.20 -18.05 -6.70
N SER A 58 -11.28 -16.76 -7.02
CA SER A 58 -11.05 -16.17 -8.35
C SER A 58 -9.92 -15.13 -8.30
N THR A 59 -8.87 -15.42 -7.54
CA THR A 59 -7.66 -14.57 -7.51
C THR A 59 -6.86 -14.79 -8.78
N THR A 60 -6.87 -13.80 -9.66
CA THR A 60 -6.00 -13.80 -10.84
C THR A 60 -4.57 -13.47 -10.41
N LYS A 61 -3.56 -13.99 -11.13
CA LYS A 61 -2.15 -13.62 -10.88
C LYS A 61 -1.94 -12.10 -10.93
N PHE A 62 -2.67 -11.43 -11.82
CA PHE A 62 -2.64 -9.97 -11.93
C PHE A 62 -3.16 -9.27 -10.67
N GLY A 63 -4.29 -9.74 -10.10
CA GLY A 63 -4.84 -9.15 -8.88
C GLY A 63 -3.91 -9.28 -7.68
N ILE A 64 -3.24 -10.43 -7.52
CA ILE A 64 -2.26 -10.64 -6.44
C ILE A 64 -1.07 -9.69 -6.55
N GLU A 65 -0.56 -9.48 -7.77
CA GLU A 65 0.53 -8.51 -7.98
C GLU A 65 0.03 -7.08 -7.74
N LEU A 66 -1.18 -6.74 -8.21
CA LEU A 66 -1.77 -5.42 -7.99
C LEU A 66 -1.95 -5.10 -6.50
N ASP A 67 -2.35 -6.10 -5.70
CA ASP A 67 -2.49 -6.01 -4.24
C ASP A 67 -1.17 -5.70 -3.55
N SER A 68 -0.12 -6.43 -3.93
CA SER A 68 1.25 -6.15 -3.46
C SER A 68 1.73 -4.74 -3.83
N PHE A 69 1.37 -4.23 -5.02
CA PHE A 69 1.70 -2.85 -5.42
C PHE A 69 0.91 -1.81 -4.62
N ALA A 70 -0.39 -2.04 -4.41
CA ALA A 70 -1.23 -1.15 -3.60
C ALA A 70 -0.73 -1.06 -2.16
N ASP A 71 -0.40 -2.20 -1.55
CA ASP A 71 0.18 -2.26 -0.21
C ASP A 71 1.52 -1.55 -0.12
N PHE A 72 2.37 -1.68 -1.13
CA PHE A 72 3.63 -0.96 -1.18
C PHE A 72 3.41 0.57 -1.16
N VAL A 73 2.45 1.07 -1.94
CA VAL A 73 2.12 2.49 -1.97
C VAL A 73 1.55 2.95 -0.62
N SER A 74 0.56 2.24 -0.09
CA SER A 74 -0.16 2.62 1.12
C SER A 74 0.66 2.48 2.40
N PHE A 75 1.53 1.48 2.49
CA PHE A 75 2.25 1.16 3.74
C PHE A 75 3.75 1.45 3.72
N ALA A 76 4.38 1.60 2.55
CA ALA A 76 5.79 2.00 2.48
C ALA A 76 5.93 3.47 2.04
N ILE A 77 5.29 3.84 0.93
CA ILE A 77 5.45 5.18 0.35
C ILE A 77 4.70 6.24 1.17
N ALA A 78 3.41 6.03 1.45
CA ALA A 78 2.61 7.03 2.16
C ALA A 78 3.18 7.40 3.55
N PRO A 79 3.60 6.44 4.41
CA PRO A 79 4.20 6.77 5.70
C PRO A 79 5.57 7.43 5.57
N ALA A 80 6.37 7.04 4.56
CA ALA A 80 7.67 7.66 4.31
C ALA A 80 7.53 9.13 3.91
N VAL A 81 6.56 9.45 3.03
CA VAL A 81 6.23 10.83 2.66
C VAL A 81 5.66 11.58 3.85
N MET A 82 4.76 10.98 4.62
CA MET A 82 4.18 11.59 5.82
C MET A 82 5.26 12.00 6.82
N LEU A 83 6.20 11.11 7.14
CA LEU A 83 7.33 11.41 8.02
C LEU A 83 8.24 12.50 7.44
N TYR A 84 8.51 12.45 6.14
CA TYR A 84 9.31 13.46 5.44
C TYR A 84 8.69 14.85 5.53
N SER A 85 7.38 14.97 5.24
CA SER A 85 6.67 16.24 5.21
C SER A 85 6.50 16.88 6.59
N PHE A 86 6.43 16.10 7.67
CA PHE A 86 6.16 16.63 9.01
C PHE A 86 7.40 17.11 9.77
N GLU A 87 8.39 16.26 9.92
CA GLU A 87 9.51 16.50 10.84
C GLU A 87 10.86 16.35 10.13
N LEU A 88 10.95 15.45 9.16
CA LEU A 88 12.21 15.12 8.50
C LEU A 88 12.69 16.19 7.52
N TYR A 89 11.80 17.07 7.04
CA TYR A 89 12.18 18.22 6.21
C TYR A 89 13.26 19.09 6.89
N ILE A 90 13.22 19.22 8.22
CA ILE A 90 14.15 20.02 9.02
C ILE A 90 15.57 19.41 8.98
N LEU A 91 15.68 18.09 8.82
CA LEU A 91 16.96 17.37 8.71
C LEU A 91 17.60 17.47 7.32
N GLY A 92 16.95 18.11 6.35
CA GLY A 92 17.47 18.32 5.00
C GLY A 92 17.83 17.00 4.31
N LYS A 93 19.11 16.84 3.93
CA LYS A 93 19.60 15.65 3.21
C LYS A 93 19.39 14.33 3.98
N TRP A 94 19.43 14.38 5.30
CA TRP A 94 19.24 13.19 6.15
C TRP A 94 17.77 12.77 6.22
N GLY A 95 16.84 13.72 6.15
CA GLY A 95 15.41 13.44 6.07
C GLY A 95 15.03 12.67 4.83
N PHE A 96 15.58 13.06 3.67
CA PHE A 96 15.39 12.32 2.43
C PHE A 96 15.92 10.88 2.54
N LEU A 97 17.11 10.71 3.11
CA LEU A 97 17.74 9.39 3.26
C LEU A 97 16.93 8.47 4.18
N LEU A 98 16.41 9.00 5.30
CA LEU A 98 15.55 8.25 6.21
C LEU A 98 14.23 7.84 5.53
N GLY A 99 13.59 8.75 4.79
CA GLY A 99 12.38 8.43 4.02
C GLY A 99 12.65 7.33 2.98
N PHE A 100 13.78 7.40 2.28
CA PHE A 100 14.18 6.38 1.32
C PHE A 100 14.43 5.01 1.98
N VAL A 101 15.10 4.98 3.13
CA VAL A 101 15.34 3.74 3.88
C VAL A 101 14.02 3.07 4.27
N LEU A 102 12.99 3.83 4.68
CA LEU A 102 11.67 3.28 4.98
C LEU A 102 11.03 2.61 3.76
N ILE A 103 11.11 3.26 2.59
CA ILE A 103 10.60 2.69 1.34
C ILE A 103 11.34 1.39 1.00
N VAL A 104 12.68 1.39 1.10
CA VAL A 104 13.50 0.20 0.84
C VAL A 104 13.14 -0.93 1.81
N CYS A 105 13.04 -0.66 3.11
CA CYS A 105 12.63 -1.64 4.10
C CYS A 105 11.24 -2.22 3.79
N GLY A 106 10.29 -1.37 3.39
CA GLY A 106 8.96 -1.79 2.96
C GLY A 106 9.01 -2.71 1.73
N ALA A 107 9.76 -2.32 0.70
CA ALA A 107 9.94 -3.12 -0.52
C ALA A 107 10.55 -4.49 -0.22
N PHE A 108 11.59 -4.54 0.62
CA PHE A 108 12.23 -5.80 1.01
C PHE A 108 11.28 -6.71 1.80
N ARG A 109 10.48 -6.14 2.72
CA ARG A 109 9.47 -6.90 3.48
C ARG A 109 8.44 -7.54 2.56
N LEU A 110 7.84 -6.77 1.64
CA LEU A 110 6.85 -7.25 0.67
C LEU A 110 7.45 -8.29 -0.27
N THR A 111 8.66 -8.04 -0.78
CA THR A 111 9.36 -8.99 -1.66
C THR A 111 9.62 -10.32 -0.97
N ARG A 112 10.09 -10.32 0.29
CA ARG A 112 10.27 -11.59 1.04
C ARG A 112 8.94 -12.32 1.25
N PHE A 113 7.88 -11.60 1.57
CA PHE A 113 6.55 -12.18 1.73
C PHE A 113 6.06 -12.84 0.43
N ASN A 114 6.13 -12.13 -0.69
CA ASN A 114 5.72 -12.63 -2.00
C ASN A 114 6.53 -13.86 -2.45
N LEU A 115 7.82 -13.91 -2.12
CA LEU A 115 8.67 -15.08 -2.38
C LEU A 115 8.31 -16.29 -1.50
N SER A 116 8.00 -16.09 -0.22
CA SER A 116 7.60 -17.18 0.67
C SER A 116 6.29 -17.85 0.23
N VAL A 117 5.31 -17.06 -0.20
CA VAL A 117 4.02 -17.57 -0.73
C VAL A 117 4.21 -18.36 -2.03
N ARG A 118 5.22 -18.01 -2.83
CA ARG A 118 5.52 -18.68 -4.11
C ARG A 118 6.34 -19.96 -3.98
N SER A 119 7.10 -20.13 -2.90
CA SER A 119 8.02 -21.26 -2.70
C SER A 119 7.33 -22.52 -2.13
N GLU A 120 6.05 -22.45 -1.75
CA GLU A 120 5.25 -23.58 -1.24
C GLU A 120 4.42 -24.27 -2.35
N LYS A 121 4.87 -24.18 -3.61
CA LYS A 121 4.34 -24.92 -4.76
C LYS A 121 5.48 -25.57 -5.54
#